data_AF-X0V9B2-F1
#
_entry.id   AF-X0V9B2-F1
#
_cell.length_a   1.000
_cell.length_b   1.000
_cell.length_c   1.000
_cell.angle_alpha   90.00
_cell.angle_beta   90.00
_cell.angle_gamma   90.00
#
_symmetry.space_group_name_H-M   'P 1'
#
loop_
_entity.id
_entity.type
_entity.pdbx_description
1 polymer ?
#
loop_
_entity_poly.entity_id
_entity_poly.type
_entity_poly.pdbx_seq_one_letter_code
_entity_poly.pdbx_strand_id
1 'polypeptide(L)'
;MDQLKIVLAAFKKHHFWVLCGVAVVTALVGWWLATGALDKAFADRRTEINGNFQKMQTIVGQEKHPNQQCIEEIGKKTEELKAEVVLAWKQLYEQQKQKNPLPKPLGEDFKMVFESLGPKDKIPGRYLQRYMDFIGYHIPTLFEMADILRPAPPAEDDKDTAIGEAPGRRRPPMGLAGPVYDPEAGRDYDSSLGGSYQYPTGAMGGVQNYGV
;
A
#
# COMPACT_ATOMS: atom_id res chain seq x y z
N MET A 1 -39.55 -76.21 -9.82
CA MET A 1 -39.43 -75.75 -8.41
C MET A 1 -38.55 -76.66 -7.54
N ASP A 2 -38.18 -77.88 -7.97
CA ASP A 2 -37.33 -78.79 -7.18
C ASP A 2 -35.82 -78.48 -7.22
N GLN A 3 -35.30 -77.90 -8.31
CA GLN A 3 -33.88 -77.50 -8.37
C GLN A 3 -33.54 -76.40 -7.35
N LEU A 4 -34.48 -75.48 -7.08
CA LEU A 4 -34.30 -74.44 -6.07
C LEU A 4 -34.22 -75.05 -4.66
N LYS A 5 -34.95 -76.14 -4.36
CA LYS A 5 -34.89 -76.82 -3.06
C LYS A 5 -33.57 -77.55 -2.84
N ILE A 6 -33.01 -78.16 -3.91
CA ILE A 6 -31.68 -78.80 -3.88
C ILE A 6 -30.59 -77.77 -3.68
N VAL A 7 -30.65 -76.64 -4.39
CA VAL A 7 -29.74 -75.51 -4.21
C VAL A 7 -29.86 -74.92 -2.81
N LEU A 8 -31.07 -74.74 -2.28
CA LEU A 8 -31.30 -74.21 -0.93
C LEU A 8 -30.77 -75.15 0.18
N ALA A 9 -30.88 -76.47 -0.02
CA ALA A 9 -30.35 -77.47 0.90
C ALA A 9 -28.80 -77.51 0.88
N ALA A 10 -28.19 -77.37 -0.30
CA ALA A 10 -26.74 -77.25 -0.45
C ALA A 10 -26.21 -75.93 0.14
N PHE A 11 -26.93 -74.83 -0.07
CA PHE A 11 -26.63 -73.53 0.55
C PHE A 11 -26.69 -73.61 2.06
N LYS A 12 -27.67 -74.28 2.69
CA LYS A 12 -27.70 -74.43 4.16
C LYS A 12 -26.49 -75.17 4.73
N LYS A 13 -25.94 -76.16 4.01
CA LYS A 13 -24.78 -76.96 4.47
C LYS A 13 -23.43 -76.27 4.22
N HIS A 14 -23.32 -75.49 3.15
CA HIS A 14 -22.08 -74.81 2.74
C HIS A 14 -22.14 -73.27 2.81
N HIS A 15 -23.17 -72.70 3.46
CA HIS A 15 -23.45 -71.26 3.51
C HIS A 15 -22.22 -70.44 3.91
N PHE A 16 -21.48 -70.93 4.91
CA PHE A 16 -20.27 -70.28 5.42
C PHE A 16 -19.17 -70.17 4.35
N TRP A 17 -18.91 -71.24 3.61
CA TRP A 17 -17.88 -71.28 2.56
C TRP A 17 -18.28 -70.48 1.33
N VAL A 18 -19.57 -70.51 0.97
CA VAL A 18 -20.09 -69.70 -0.14
C VAL A 18 -20.02 -68.21 0.19
N LEU A 19 -20.40 -67.80 1.40
CA LEU A 19 -20.26 -66.41 1.85
C LEU A 19 -18.81 -65.94 1.88
N CYS A 20 -17.89 -66.79 2.35
CA CYS A 20 -16.46 -66.49 2.34
C CYS A 20 -15.93 -66.28 0.91
N GLY A 21 -16.32 -67.15 -0.03
CA GLY A 21 -15.98 -67.00 -1.45
C GLY A 21 -16.54 -65.71 -2.06
N VAL A 22 -17.80 -65.38 -1.77
CA VAL A 22 -18.43 -64.13 -2.23
C VAL A 22 -17.71 -62.92 -1.64
N ALA A 23 -17.35 -62.93 -0.35
CA ALA A 23 -16.62 -61.85 0.27
C ALA A 23 -15.27 -61.60 -0.41
N VAL A 24 -14.50 -62.66 -0.70
CA VAL A 24 -13.22 -62.55 -1.42
C VAL A 24 -13.41 -61.99 -2.83
N VAL A 25 -14.40 -62.49 -3.57
CA VAL A 25 -14.69 -62.00 -4.93
C VAL A 25 -15.10 -60.52 -4.92
N THR A 26 -15.99 -60.11 -4.01
CA THR A 26 -16.41 -58.71 -3.89
C THR A 26 -15.25 -57.79 -3.48
N ALA A 27 -14.36 -58.23 -2.60
CA ALA A 27 -13.17 -57.47 -2.24
C ALA A 27 -12.21 -57.30 -3.42
N LEU A 28 -11.98 -58.35 -4.21
CA LEU A 28 -11.13 -58.30 -5.41
C LEU A 28 -11.72 -57.38 -6.49
N VAL A 29 -13.03 -57.46 -6.73
CA VAL A 29 -13.72 -56.58 -7.69
C VAL A 29 -13.68 -55.13 -7.22
N GLY A 30 -13.96 -54.89 -5.93
CA GLY A 30 -13.90 -53.56 -5.33
C GLY A 30 -12.50 -52.95 -5.41
N TRP A 31 -11.46 -53.75 -5.12
CA TRP A 31 -10.06 -53.35 -5.29
C TRP A 31 -9.75 -52.96 -6.73
N TRP A 32 -10.09 -53.82 -7.69
CA TRP A 32 -9.78 -53.58 -9.10
C TRP A 32 -10.46 -52.32 -9.66
N LEU A 33 -11.73 -52.10 -9.29
CA LEU A 33 -12.46 -50.89 -9.67
C LEU A 33 -11.89 -49.64 -9.00
N ALA A 34 -11.56 -49.71 -7.71
CA ALA A 34 -10.98 -48.58 -6.98
C ALA A 34 -9.60 -48.20 -7.52
N THR A 35 -8.74 -49.17 -7.79
CA THR A 35 -7.41 -48.92 -8.38
C THR A 35 -7.52 -48.35 -9.78
N GLY A 36 -8.42 -48.88 -10.63
CA GLY A 36 -8.63 -48.35 -11.98
C GLY A 36 -9.19 -46.92 -12.00
N ALA A 37 -10.11 -46.61 -11.08
CA ALA A 37 -10.66 -45.25 -10.95
C ALA A 37 -9.60 -44.26 -10.45
N LEU A 38 -8.75 -44.66 -9.50
CA LEU A 38 -7.65 -43.84 -9.00
C LEU A 38 -6.62 -43.58 -10.09
N ASP A 39 -6.17 -44.61 -10.81
CA ASP A 39 -5.17 -44.47 -11.87
C ASP A 39 -5.65 -43.52 -12.97
N LYS A 40 -6.92 -43.65 -13.38
CA LYS A 40 -7.55 -42.73 -14.32
C LYS A 40 -7.58 -41.29 -13.79
N ALA A 41 -8.01 -41.08 -12.54
CA ALA A 41 -8.04 -39.74 -11.95
C ALA A 41 -6.65 -39.11 -11.83
N PHE A 42 -5.62 -39.91 -11.56
CA PHE A 42 -4.23 -39.46 -11.55
C PHE A 42 -3.75 -39.09 -12.96
N ALA A 43 -4.02 -39.93 -13.96
CA ALA A 43 -3.66 -39.67 -15.35
C ALA A 43 -4.34 -38.39 -15.88
N ASP A 44 -5.63 -38.21 -15.58
CA ASP A 44 -6.41 -37.03 -15.99
C ASP A 44 -5.81 -35.76 -15.37
N ARG A 45 -5.59 -35.74 -14.05
CA ARG A 45 -4.98 -34.59 -13.35
C ARG A 45 -3.56 -34.29 -13.84
N ARG A 46 -2.75 -35.33 -14.09
CA ARG A 46 -1.39 -35.16 -14.61
C ARG A 46 -1.43 -34.52 -15.99
N THR A 47 -2.36 -34.94 -16.85
CA THR A 47 -2.55 -34.38 -18.19
C THR A 47 -3.00 -32.93 -18.12
N GLU A 48 -3.93 -32.61 -17.22
CA GLU A 48 -4.41 -31.24 -17.00
C GLU A 48 -3.28 -30.32 -16.52
N ILE A 49 -2.53 -30.74 -15.50
CA ILE A 49 -1.38 -29.99 -14.97
C ILE A 49 -0.36 -29.75 -16.08
N ASN A 50 0.04 -30.80 -16.80
CA ASN A 50 1.00 -30.67 -17.91
C ASN A 50 0.47 -29.75 -19.02
N GLY A 51 -0.82 -29.84 -19.35
CA GLY A 51 -1.47 -28.95 -20.31
C GLY A 51 -1.44 -27.49 -19.86
N ASN A 52 -1.69 -27.23 -18.58
CA ASN A 52 -1.62 -25.88 -18.01
C ASN A 52 -0.18 -25.34 -17.99
N PHE A 53 0.81 -26.18 -17.66
CA PHE A 53 2.22 -25.81 -17.75
C PHE A 53 2.65 -25.49 -19.19
N GLN A 54 2.21 -26.26 -20.18
CA GLN A 54 2.50 -26.00 -21.59
C GLN A 54 1.87 -24.69 -22.08
N LYS A 55 0.63 -24.40 -21.66
CA LYS A 55 -0.04 -23.11 -21.95
C LYS A 55 0.75 -21.95 -21.34
N MET A 56 1.17 -22.07 -20.08
CA MET A 56 2.00 -21.06 -19.42
C MET A 56 3.34 -20.88 -20.14
N GLN A 57 4.01 -21.98 -20.51
CA GLN A 57 5.30 -21.93 -21.19
C GLN A 57 5.19 -21.30 -22.58
N THR A 58 4.06 -21.48 -23.27
CA THR A 58 3.77 -20.80 -24.54
C THR A 58 3.65 -19.30 -24.35
N ILE A 59 3.01 -18.83 -23.27
CA ILE A 59 2.94 -17.40 -22.93
C ILE A 59 4.33 -16.87 -22.57
N VAL A 60 5.04 -17.54 -21.66
CA VAL A 60 6.39 -17.15 -21.22
C VAL A 60 7.39 -17.10 -22.38
N GLY A 61 7.30 -18.04 -23.32
CA GLY A 61 8.18 -18.13 -24.49
C GLY A 61 7.89 -17.11 -25.59
N GLN A 62 6.84 -16.28 -25.48
CA GLN A 62 6.62 -15.19 -26.42
C GLN A 62 7.64 -14.07 -26.18
N GLU A 63 8.46 -13.79 -27.19
CA GLU A 63 9.51 -12.75 -27.15
C GLU A 63 8.93 -11.34 -26.93
N LYS A 64 7.70 -11.08 -27.39
CA LYS A 64 6.95 -9.84 -27.13
C LYS A 64 5.87 -10.07 -26.07
N HIS A 65 6.25 -9.90 -24.81
CA HIS A 65 5.28 -9.87 -23.72
C HIS A 65 4.46 -8.57 -23.77
N PRO A 66 3.11 -8.62 -23.83
CA PRO A 66 2.26 -7.43 -23.82
C PRO A 66 2.46 -6.58 -22.54
N ASN A 67 3.02 -7.18 -21.49
CA ASN A 67 3.37 -6.47 -20.26
C ASN A 67 4.43 -5.39 -20.50
N GLN A 68 5.42 -5.64 -21.36
CA GLN A 68 6.48 -4.67 -21.63
C GLN A 68 5.93 -3.40 -22.29
N GLN A 69 5.01 -3.57 -23.24
CA GLN A 69 4.32 -2.46 -23.89
C GLN A 69 3.46 -1.66 -22.89
N CYS A 70 2.77 -2.34 -21.98
CA CYS A 70 2.01 -1.66 -20.93
C CYS A 70 2.92 -0.85 -20.00
N ILE A 71 4.07 -1.41 -19.60
CA ILE A 71 5.05 -0.71 -18.75
C ILE A 71 5.57 0.54 -19.45
N GLU A 72 5.92 0.44 -20.73
CA GLU A 72 6.39 1.57 -21.53
C GLU A 72 5.34 2.68 -21.67
N GLU A 73 4.09 2.33 -21.98
CA GLU A 73 3.00 3.30 -22.12
C GLU A 73 2.62 3.95 -20.78
N ILE A 74 2.60 3.18 -19.69
CA ILE A 74 2.41 3.72 -18.33
C ILE A 74 3.54 4.69 -17.99
N GLY A 75 4.78 4.35 -18.35
CA GLY A 75 5.94 5.23 -18.18
C GLY A 75 5.75 6.57 -18.89
N LYS A 76 5.36 6.55 -20.17
CA LYS A 76 5.08 7.78 -20.95
C LYS A 76 3.97 8.62 -20.32
N LYS A 77 2.85 8.01 -19.96
CA LYS A 77 1.72 8.70 -19.31
C LYS A 77 2.11 9.30 -17.97
N THR A 78 2.98 8.64 -17.23
CA THR A 78 3.50 9.15 -15.96
C THR A 78 4.36 10.38 -16.17
N GLU A 79 5.22 10.39 -17.19
CA GLU A 79 6.04 11.57 -17.52
C GLU A 79 5.19 12.75 -18.03
N GLU A 80 4.18 12.50 -18.86
CA GLU A 80 3.19 13.52 -19.27
C GLU A 80 2.50 14.14 -18.05
N LEU A 81 1.99 13.30 -17.15
CA LEU A 81 1.30 13.77 -15.95
C LEU A 81 2.23 14.57 -15.02
N LYS A 82 3.49 14.15 -14.86
CA LYS A 82 4.49 14.93 -14.10
C LYS A 82 4.67 16.33 -14.68
N ALA A 83 4.76 16.44 -16.01
CA ALA A 83 4.91 17.72 -16.68
C ALA A 83 3.67 18.62 -16.47
N GLU A 84 2.47 18.05 -16.56
CA GLU A 84 1.22 18.76 -16.29
C GLU A 84 1.11 19.24 -14.84
N VAL A 85 1.48 18.40 -13.87
CA VAL A 85 1.48 18.78 -12.44
C VAL A 85 2.43 19.95 -12.18
N VAL A 86 3.64 19.90 -12.75
CA VAL A 86 4.62 21.00 -12.62
C VAL A 86 4.08 22.29 -13.25
N LEU A 87 3.41 22.19 -14.40
CA LEU A 87 2.79 23.34 -15.07
C LEU A 87 1.65 23.92 -14.22
N ALA A 88 0.78 23.09 -13.67
CA ALA A 88 -0.30 23.52 -12.79
C ALA A 88 0.24 24.20 -11.53
N TRP A 89 1.31 23.67 -10.92
CA TRP A 89 1.98 24.30 -9.79
C TRP A 89 2.60 25.65 -10.12
N LYS A 90 3.22 25.79 -11.30
CA LYS A 90 3.74 27.08 -11.77
C LYS A 90 2.61 28.11 -11.93
N GLN A 91 1.50 27.73 -12.56
CA GLN A 91 0.35 28.62 -12.72
C GLN A 91 -0.23 29.04 -11.36
N LEU A 92 -0.37 28.11 -10.43
CA LEU A 92 -0.88 28.40 -9.10
C LEU A 92 0.07 29.32 -8.33
N TYR A 93 1.38 29.09 -8.43
CA TYR A 93 2.39 29.95 -7.84
C TYR A 93 2.34 31.37 -8.42
N GLU A 94 2.23 31.51 -9.74
CA GLU A 94 2.11 32.83 -10.38
C GLU A 94 0.85 33.57 -9.94
N GLN A 95 -0.28 32.88 -9.87
CA GLN A 95 -1.53 33.45 -9.35
C GLN A 95 -1.40 33.87 -7.88
N GLN A 96 -0.78 33.04 -7.05
CA GLN A 96 -0.53 33.36 -5.64
C GLN A 96 0.39 34.57 -5.50
N LYS A 97 1.47 34.64 -6.29
CA LYS A 97 2.40 35.76 -6.29
C LYS A 97 1.72 37.08 -6.67
N GLN A 98 0.75 37.04 -7.59
CA GLN A 98 -0.02 38.22 -8.00
C GLN A 98 -1.09 38.60 -6.98
N LYS A 99 -1.83 37.62 -6.45
CA LYS A 99 -2.99 37.87 -5.55
C LYS A 99 -2.61 38.08 -4.09
N ASN A 100 -1.43 37.63 -3.66
CA ASN A 100 -0.95 37.75 -2.28
C ASN A 100 0.38 38.51 -2.21
N PRO A 101 0.38 39.82 -2.52
CA PRO A 101 1.58 40.63 -2.39
C PRO A 101 2.01 40.73 -0.92
N LEU A 102 3.31 40.94 -0.69
CA LEU A 102 3.83 41.16 0.65
C LEU A 102 3.13 42.39 1.30
N PRO A 103 2.72 42.28 2.57
CA PRO A 103 2.09 43.39 3.29
C PRO A 103 2.97 44.64 3.33
N LYS A 104 2.40 45.79 2.97
CA LYS A 104 3.08 47.10 3.00
C LYS A 104 3.79 47.43 4.33
N PRO A 105 3.25 47.07 5.52
CA PRO A 105 3.90 47.38 6.80
C PRO A 105 5.27 46.72 7.03
N LEU A 106 5.64 45.70 6.25
CA LEU A 106 6.93 45.00 6.42
C LEU A 106 8.14 45.83 5.93
N GLY A 107 7.90 46.83 5.08
CA GLY A 107 8.92 47.71 4.52
C GLY A 107 9.57 47.17 3.22
N GLU A 108 10.08 48.08 2.39
CA GLU A 108 10.77 47.76 1.14
C GLU A 108 12.11 47.04 1.38
N ASP A 109 12.77 47.30 2.52
CA ASP A 109 14.00 46.61 2.93
C ASP A 109 13.77 45.10 3.15
N PHE A 110 12.63 44.75 3.75
CA PHE A 110 12.22 43.36 3.91
C PHE A 110 11.93 42.71 2.55
N LYS A 111 11.21 43.41 1.66
CA LYS A 111 10.85 42.90 0.34
C LYS A 111 12.08 42.59 -0.52
N MET A 112 13.06 43.50 -0.56
CA MET A 112 14.31 43.29 -1.29
C MET A 112 15.07 42.05 -0.79
N VAL A 113 15.17 41.90 0.54
CA VAL A 113 15.85 40.73 1.12
C VAL A 113 15.05 39.45 0.85
N PHE A 114 13.73 39.48 0.98
CA PHE A 114 12.87 38.33 0.72
C PHE A 114 12.94 37.86 -0.73
N GLU A 115 12.92 38.78 -1.70
CA GLU A 115 13.01 38.45 -3.13
C GLU A 115 14.42 37.95 -3.53
N SER A 116 15.46 38.27 -2.76
CA SER A 116 16.82 37.79 -2.98
C SER A 116 17.08 36.36 -2.47
N LEU A 117 16.19 35.81 -1.64
CA LEU A 117 16.36 34.50 -1.02
C LEU A 117 15.82 33.38 -1.93
N GLY A 118 16.59 32.30 -2.05
CA GLY A 118 16.15 31.06 -2.67
C GLY A 118 15.29 30.20 -1.74
N PRO A 119 14.66 29.11 -2.26
CA PRO A 119 13.74 28.26 -1.49
C PRO A 119 14.33 27.60 -0.23
N LYS A 120 15.65 27.45 -0.16
CA LYS A 120 16.36 26.82 0.96
C LYS A 120 17.08 27.84 1.86
N ASP A 121 17.06 29.11 1.49
CA ASP A 121 17.79 30.13 2.20
C ASP A 121 17.00 30.58 3.43
N LYS A 122 17.73 30.86 4.52
CA LYS A 122 17.12 31.28 5.77
C LYS A 122 16.91 32.79 5.76
N ILE A 123 15.73 33.23 6.19
CA ILE A 123 15.45 34.64 6.43
C ILE A 123 16.36 35.12 7.57
N PRO A 124 17.11 36.23 7.41
CA PRO A 124 17.94 36.77 8.48
C PRO A 124 17.11 37.11 9.72
N GLY A 125 17.65 36.86 10.92
CA GLY A 125 16.90 36.93 12.18
C GLY A 125 16.16 38.25 12.42
N ARG A 126 16.77 39.39 12.04
CA ARG A 126 16.14 40.72 12.13
C ARG A 126 14.81 40.81 11.37
N TYR A 127 14.76 40.23 10.17
CA TYR A 127 13.57 40.26 9.31
C TYR A 127 12.55 39.22 9.74
N LEU A 128 13.02 38.06 10.23
CA LEU A 128 12.15 37.03 10.80
C LEU A 128 11.36 37.58 11.99
N GLN A 129 12.04 38.26 12.93
CA GLN A 129 11.37 38.84 14.09
C GLN A 129 10.32 39.88 13.69
N ARG A 130 10.66 40.78 12.76
CA ARG A 130 9.71 41.77 12.22
C ARG A 130 8.47 41.12 11.61
N TYR A 131 8.66 40.02 10.86
CA TYR A 131 7.57 39.26 10.28
C TYR A 131 6.71 38.57 11.35
N MET A 132 7.34 37.99 12.38
CA MET A 132 6.63 37.36 13.50
C MET A 132 5.79 38.37 14.28
N ASP A 133 6.34 39.56 14.55
CA ASP A 133 5.62 40.64 15.21
C ASP A 133 4.41 41.07 14.36
N PHE A 134 4.61 41.31 13.05
CA PHE A 134 3.54 41.66 12.13
C PHE A 134 2.42 40.60 12.09
N ILE A 135 2.78 39.32 11.99
CA ILE A 135 1.83 38.21 11.96
C ILE A 135 1.01 38.15 13.25
N GLY A 136 1.63 38.36 14.41
CA GLY A 136 0.94 38.33 15.70
C GLY A 136 -0.25 39.29 15.75
N TYR A 137 -0.11 40.46 15.14
CA TYR A 137 -1.18 41.45 15.05
C TYR A 137 -2.17 41.18 13.90
N HIS A 138 -1.72 40.60 12.78
CA HIS A 138 -2.53 40.53 11.56
C HIS A 138 -3.33 39.23 11.40
N ILE A 139 -2.86 38.11 11.98
CA ILE A 139 -3.58 36.82 11.92
C ILE A 139 -5.05 36.93 12.38
N PRO A 140 -5.39 37.58 13.50
CA PRO A 140 -6.78 37.70 13.94
C PRO A 140 -7.66 38.40 12.88
N THR A 141 -7.15 39.46 12.26
CA THR A 141 -7.88 40.20 11.20
C THR A 141 -8.06 39.40 9.92
N LEU A 142 -7.12 38.52 9.58
CA LEU A 142 -7.26 37.62 8.43
C LEU A 142 -8.37 36.58 8.64
N PHE A 143 -8.56 36.12 9.88
CA PHE A 143 -9.64 35.20 10.20
C PHE A 143 -11.02 35.85 10.10
N GLU A 144 -11.15 37.12 10.50
CA GLU A 144 -12.38 37.89 10.31
C GLU A 144 -12.70 38.07 8.81
N MET A 145 -11.70 38.31 7.96
CA MET A 145 -11.88 38.48 6.52
C MET A 145 -12.18 37.17 5.77
N ALA A 146 -11.63 36.04 6.24
CA ALA A 146 -11.72 34.75 5.56
C ALA A 146 -12.97 33.94 5.94
N ASP A 147 -13.82 34.44 6.85
CA ASP A 147 -15.02 33.76 7.37
C ASP A 147 -14.75 32.30 7.78
N ILE A 148 -13.57 32.06 8.36
CA ILE A 148 -13.17 30.72 8.82
C ILE A 148 -13.63 30.59 10.27
N LEU A 149 -14.74 29.88 10.48
CA LEU A 149 -15.20 29.48 11.81
C LEU A 149 -14.15 28.57 12.47
N ARG A 150 -13.30 29.15 13.32
CA ARG A 150 -12.47 28.38 14.25
C ARG A 150 -13.22 28.25 15.58
N PRO A 151 -13.19 27.08 16.25
CA PRO A 151 -13.61 27.02 17.65
C PRO A 151 -12.77 28.02 18.45
N ALA A 152 -13.44 28.86 19.24
CA ALA A 152 -12.81 29.87 20.06
C ALA A 152 -11.72 29.23 20.95
N PRO A 153 -10.60 29.92 21.21
CA PRO A 153 -9.66 29.46 22.22
C PRO A 153 -10.44 29.27 23.55
N PRO A 154 -10.16 28.21 24.32
CA PRO A 154 -10.83 28.01 25.60
C PRO A 154 -10.63 29.28 26.45
N ALA A 155 -11.73 29.76 27.04
CA ALA A 155 -11.73 30.96 27.87
C ALA A 155 -10.70 30.80 29.00
N GLU A 156 -10.01 31.89 29.35
CA GLU A 156 -8.98 31.89 30.41
C GLU A 156 -9.53 31.56 31.81
N ASP A 157 -10.85 31.40 31.94
CA ASP A 157 -11.57 31.05 33.16
C ASP A 157 -11.41 29.57 33.55
N ASP A 158 -10.86 28.73 32.67
CA ASP A 158 -10.55 27.31 32.92
C ASP A 158 -9.18 27.09 33.60
N LYS A 159 -8.68 28.07 34.36
CA LYS A 159 -7.43 27.92 35.14
C LYS A 159 -7.64 27.32 36.54
N ASP A 160 -8.88 27.17 37.02
CA ASP A 160 -9.14 26.82 38.44
C ASP A 160 -9.99 25.57 38.72
N THR A 161 -10.28 24.71 37.75
CA THR A 161 -10.85 23.37 38.04
C THR A 161 -9.89 22.26 37.66
N ALA A 162 -8.80 22.17 38.42
CA ALA A 162 -8.06 20.93 38.54
C ALA A 162 -8.77 19.98 39.51
N ILE A 163 -8.64 18.68 39.20
CA ILE A 163 -8.95 17.49 40.02
C ILE A 163 -10.34 16.88 39.74
N GLY A 164 -10.37 16.09 38.66
CA GLY A 164 -11.39 15.08 38.38
C GLY A 164 -10.82 14.11 37.35
N GLU A 165 -10.10 13.10 37.83
CA GLU A 165 -9.49 12.06 36.99
C GLU A 165 -10.56 11.33 36.15
N ALA A 166 -10.45 11.42 34.82
CA ALA A 166 -11.06 10.46 33.90
C ALA A 166 -9.97 9.48 33.43
N PRO A 167 -10.16 8.16 33.60
CA PRO A 167 -9.10 7.19 33.39
C PRO A 167 -8.87 6.94 31.90
N GLY A 168 -7.61 6.95 31.47
CA GLY A 168 -7.22 6.23 30.25
C GLY A 168 -6.47 7.01 29.16
N ARG A 169 -6.11 8.28 29.33
CA ARG A 169 -5.16 8.94 28.40
C ARG A 169 -3.96 9.48 29.15
N ARG A 170 -2.96 8.61 29.36
CA ARG A 170 -1.60 9.05 29.71
C ARG A 170 -1.08 9.92 28.56
N ARG A 171 -1.03 11.23 28.78
CA ARG A 171 -0.17 12.12 27.99
C ARG A 171 1.28 11.73 28.30
N PRO A 172 2.16 11.49 27.31
CA PRO A 172 3.57 11.30 27.59
C PRO A 172 4.17 12.63 28.11
N PRO A 173 5.19 12.57 28.97
CA PRO A 173 5.80 13.74 29.55
C PRO A 173 6.48 14.59 28.48
N MET A 174 6.27 15.90 28.57
CA MET A 174 6.93 16.91 27.74
C MET A 174 8.43 16.86 28.03
N GLY A 175 9.20 16.30 27.10
CA GLY A 175 10.62 15.99 27.28
C GLY A 175 11.13 14.80 26.46
N LEU A 176 10.25 14.07 25.76
CA LEU A 176 10.69 13.03 24.82
C LEU A 176 10.64 13.51 23.37
N ALA A 177 11.77 13.30 22.71
CA ALA A 177 11.97 13.38 21.28
C ALA A 177 10.77 12.84 20.48
N GLY A 178 10.52 13.45 19.33
CA GLY A 178 9.73 12.79 18.27
C GLY A 178 10.28 11.38 18.01
N PRO A 179 9.51 10.50 17.33
CA PRO A 179 9.90 9.11 17.13
C PRO A 179 11.34 9.07 16.64
N VAL A 180 12.22 8.54 17.49
CA VAL A 180 13.58 8.19 17.07
C VAL A 180 13.37 7.18 15.96
N TYR A 181 13.84 7.53 14.77
CA TYR A 181 13.99 6.56 13.69
C TYR A 181 14.86 5.45 14.23
N ASP A 182 14.26 4.30 14.54
CA ASP A 182 14.97 3.08 14.90
C ASP A 182 15.47 2.45 13.58
N PRO A 183 16.79 2.46 13.30
CA PRO A 183 17.33 1.88 12.09
C PRO A 183 17.23 0.34 12.09
N GLU A 184 16.84 -0.29 13.20
CA GLU A 184 16.81 -1.75 13.37
C GLU A 184 15.40 -2.35 13.37
N ALA A 185 14.34 -1.55 13.52
CA ALA A 185 12.95 -2.02 13.52
C ALA A 185 12.42 -2.52 12.16
N GLY A 186 13.30 -2.63 11.15
CA GLY A 186 13.00 -3.17 9.82
C GLY A 186 13.55 -4.57 9.55
N ARG A 187 14.10 -5.29 10.55
CA ARG A 187 14.80 -6.57 10.32
C ARG A 187 13.95 -7.85 10.34
N ASP A 188 12.64 -7.76 10.51
CA ASP A 188 11.76 -8.95 10.52
C ASP A 188 10.78 -8.98 9.32
N TYR A 189 11.22 -8.51 8.16
CA TYR A 189 10.56 -8.87 6.90
C TYR A 189 11.19 -10.15 6.37
N ASP A 190 10.41 -11.22 6.37
CA ASP A 190 10.71 -12.49 5.70
C ASP A 190 11.15 -12.23 4.25
N SER A 191 12.45 -12.43 4.02
CA SER A 191 13.14 -12.21 2.74
C SER A 191 12.85 -13.30 1.70
N SER A 192 11.85 -14.17 1.90
CA SER A 192 11.51 -15.23 0.95
C SER A 192 10.62 -14.79 -0.22
N LEU A 193 10.07 -13.57 -0.20
CA LEU A 193 9.27 -13.01 -1.30
C LEU A 193 10.04 -11.89 -2.01
N GLY A 194 11.04 -12.30 -2.79
CA GLY A 194 11.88 -11.43 -3.60
C GLY A 194 11.11 -10.67 -4.68
N GLY A 195 11.12 -9.35 -4.57
CA GLY A 195 10.82 -8.39 -5.63
C GLY A 195 11.61 -7.12 -5.35
N SER A 196 12.82 -7.03 -5.92
CA SER A 196 13.71 -5.89 -5.73
C SER A 196 13.17 -4.64 -6.41
N TYR A 197 12.37 -3.84 -5.70
CA TYR A 197 12.12 -2.45 -6.07
C TYR A 197 13.28 -1.61 -5.55
N GLN A 198 14.30 -1.46 -6.39
CA GLN A 198 15.36 -0.49 -6.19
C GLN A 198 14.77 0.91 -6.44
N TYR A 199 14.38 1.60 -5.37
CA TYR A 199 14.12 3.03 -5.46
C TYR A 199 15.44 3.74 -5.80
N PRO A 200 15.51 4.59 -6.84
CA PRO A 200 16.71 5.36 -7.12
C PRO A 200 16.89 6.42 -6.03
N THR A 201 17.63 6.06 -4.99
CA THR A 201 18.22 7.00 -4.04
C THR A 201 19.38 7.71 -4.72
N GLY A 202 19.20 9.01 -4.99
CA GLY A 202 20.30 9.96 -5.15
C GLY A 202 20.65 10.37 -6.57
N ALA A 203 19.93 11.37 -7.09
CA ALA A 203 20.48 12.37 -8.01
C ALA A 203 19.57 13.62 -8.07
N MET A 204 19.20 14.20 -6.92
CA MET A 204 18.71 15.59 -6.87
C MET A 204 19.84 16.48 -6.37
N GLY A 205 20.59 17.09 -7.30
CA GLY A 205 21.66 18.02 -6.92
C GLY A 205 22.58 18.41 -8.07
N GLY A 206 22.03 19.05 -9.10
CA GLY A 206 22.81 19.62 -10.20
C GLY A 206 21.98 20.66 -10.93
N VAL A 207 21.64 21.77 -10.27
CA VAL A 207 21.11 22.95 -10.96
C VAL A 207 22.28 23.54 -11.76
N GLN A 208 22.31 23.24 -13.06
CA GLN A 208 23.22 23.90 -13.98
C GLN A 208 22.86 25.38 -14.06
N ASN A 209 23.90 26.16 -13.85
CA ASN A 209 23.98 27.60 -13.90
C ASN A 209 23.68 28.08 -15.33
N TYR A 210 22.52 28.72 -15.55
CA TYR A 210 22.32 29.56 -16.73
C TYR A 210 22.64 30.99 -16.33
N GLY A 211 23.90 31.37 -16.56
CA GLY A 211 24.37 32.74 -16.45
C GLY A 211 24.07 33.53 -17.72
N VAL A 212 23.73 34.79 -17.49
CA VAL A 212 23.69 35.98 -18.38
C VAL A 212 22.67 35.97 -19.51
#